data_AF-A0A971HZK7-F1
#
_entry.id   AF-A0A971HZK7-F1
#
_cell.length_a   1.000
_cell.length_b   1.000
_cell.length_c   1.000
_cell.angle_alpha   90.00
_cell.angle_beta   90.00
_cell.angle_gamma   90.00
#
_symmetry.space_group_name_H-M   'P 1'
#
loop_
_entity.id
_entity.type
_entity.pdbx_description
1 polymer ?
#
loop_
_entity_poly.entity_id
_entity_poly.type
_entity_poly.pdbx_seq_one_letter_code
_entity_poly.pdbx_strand_id
1 'polypeptide(L)' 'MTQDNALALAEDNQIQNLIYTIRGKQVLIDSDLAVLYQVSTKRLNEQVARNIS' A
#
# COMPACT_ATOMS: atom_id res chain seq x y z
N MET A 1 11.54 -14.52 27.34
CA MET A 1 11.95 -13.34 26.54
C MET A 1 11.59 -13.59 25.09
N THR A 2 10.30 -13.73 24.80
CA THR A 2 9.82 -13.76 23.41
C THR A 2 9.15 -12.42 23.23
N GLN A 3 9.78 -11.57 22.42
CA GLN A 3 9.26 -10.26 22.09
C GLN A 3 8.05 -10.51 21.19
N ASP A 4 6.86 -10.44 21.79
CA ASP A 4 5.59 -10.50 21.08
C ASP A 4 5.54 -9.30 20.13
N ASN A 5 5.98 -9.53 18.90
CA ASN A 5 5.83 -8.57 17.83
C ASN A 5 4.35 -8.60 17.42
N ALA A 6 3.51 -7.88 18.17
CA ALA A 6 2.07 -7.73 17.98
C ALA A 6 1.68 -7.01 16.67
N LEU A 7 2.54 -7.07 15.64
CA LEU A 7 2.39 -6.50 14.30
C LEU A 7 2.25 -7.59 13.22
N ALA A 8 2.28 -8.88 13.59
CA ALA A 8 2.52 -9.96 12.64
C ALA A 8 1.29 -10.83 12.29
N LEU A 9 0.07 -10.50 12.73
CA LEU A 9 -1.11 -11.35 12.49
C LEU A 9 -2.41 -10.59 12.13
N ALA A 10 -2.37 -9.27 12.07
CA ALA A 10 -3.40 -8.51 11.39
C ALA A 10 -2.95 -8.30 9.94
N GLU A 11 -3.88 -8.25 9.00
CA GLU A 11 -3.73 -7.53 7.72
C GLU A 11 -3.30 -8.29 6.44
N ASP A 12 -3.11 -9.62 6.41
CA ASP A 12 -2.90 -10.31 5.11
C ASP A 12 -4.08 -10.11 4.13
N ASN A 13 -5.30 -9.96 4.67
CA ASN A 13 -6.50 -9.70 3.89
C ASN A 13 -6.69 -8.23 3.48
N GLN A 14 -6.04 -7.27 4.15
CA GLN A 14 -6.28 -5.86 3.87
C GLN A 14 -5.66 -5.44 2.53
N ILE A 15 -4.44 -5.87 2.25
CA ILE A 15 -3.78 -5.56 0.98
C ILE A 15 -4.48 -6.27 -0.18
N GLN A 16 -4.88 -7.53 0.00
CA GLN A 16 -5.57 -8.31 -1.05
C GLN A 16 -6.87 -7.65 -1.49
N ASN A 17 -7.63 -7.05 -0.56
CA ASN A 17 -8.86 -6.33 -0.85
C ASN A 17 -8.64 -5.03 -1.66
N LEU A 18 -7.41 -4.51 -1.69
CA LEU A 18 -7.05 -3.31 -2.45
C LEU A 18 -6.47 -3.63 -3.85
N ILE A 19 -6.32 -4.92 -4.19
CA ILE A 19 -5.82 -5.35 -5.50
C ILE A 19 -6.99 -5.55 -6.46
N TYR A 20 -7.03 -4.71 -7.49
CA TYR A 20 -8.06 -4.76 -8.54
C TYR A 20 -7.53 -5.46 -9.79
N THR A 21 -8.43 -6.09 -10.55
CA THR A 21 -8.09 -6.63 -11.88
C THR A 21 -8.63 -5.71 -12.96
N ILE A 22 -7.73 -5.04 -13.70
CA ILE A 22 -8.08 -4.13 -14.80
C ILE A 22 -7.41 -4.64 -16.08
N ARG A 23 -8.22 -4.96 -17.11
CA ARG A 23 -7.74 -5.49 -18.40
C ARG A 23 -6.80 -6.71 -18.25
N GLY A 24 -7.12 -7.59 -17.29
CA GLY A 24 -6.34 -8.80 -16.98
C GLY A 24 -5.04 -8.57 -16.20
N LYS A 25 -4.82 -7.36 -15.66
CA LYS A 25 -3.65 -7.04 -14.83
C LYS A 25 -4.09 -6.68 -13.41
N GLN A 26 -3.32 -7.14 -12.43
CA GLN A 26 -3.49 -6.74 -11.03
C GLN A 26 -2.91 -5.33 -10.82
N VAL A 27 -3.69 -4.45 -10.21
CA VAL A 27 -3.39 -3.04 -10.00
C VAL A 27 -3.80 -2.64 -8.58
N LEU A 28 -2.92 -1.92 -7.89
CA LEU A 28 -3.23 -1.22 -6.65
C LEU A 28 -3.42 0.27 -6.97
N ILE A 29 -4.53 0.86 -6.52
CA ILE A 29 -4.85 2.27 -6.79
C ILE A 29 -3.99 3.16 -5.89
N ASP A 30 -3.52 4.28 -6.44
CA ASP A 30 -2.67 5.25 -5.74
C ASP A 30 -3.33 5.84 -4.48
N SER A 31 -4.65 6.01 -4.51
CA SER A 31 -5.45 6.48 -3.39
C SER A 31 -5.47 5.47 -2.24
N ASP A 32 -5.68 4.19 -2.55
CA ASP A 32 -5.64 3.10 -1.57
C ASP A 32 -4.22 2.92 -1.02
N LEU A 33 -3.21 3.07 -1.87
CA LEU A 33 -1.81 3.06 -1.49
C LEU A 33 -1.46 4.22 -0.54
N ALA A 34 -2.00 5.42 -0.80
CA ALA A 34 -1.80 6.59 0.05
C ALA A 34 -2.43 6.40 1.43
N VAL A 35 -3.60 5.75 1.52
CA VAL A 35 -4.24 5.38 2.79
C VAL A 35 -3.38 4.39 3.57
N LEU A 36 -2.84 3.36 2.91
CA LEU A 36 -1.98 2.36 3.52
C LEU A 36 -0.73 3.00 4.16
N TYR A 37 -0.12 3.96 3.47
CA TYR A 37 1.03 4.71 3.96
C TYR A 37 0.67 5.90 4.85
N GLN A 38 -0.62 6.15 5.09
CA GLN A 38 -1.12 7.28 5.89
C GLN A 38 -0.58 8.64 5.41
N VAL A 39 -0.47 8.80 4.09
CA VAL A 39 -0.01 10.03 3.44
C VAL A 39 -1.07 10.55 2.48
N SER A 40 -0.97 11.82 2.10
CA SER A 40 -1.75 12.33 0.98
C SER A 40 -1.25 11.75 -0.35
N THR A 41 -2.15 11.54 -1.31
CA THR A 41 -1.81 11.15 -2.70
C THR A 41 -0.80 12.10 -3.34
N LYS A 42 -0.89 13.41 -3.05
CA LYS A 42 0.12 14.40 -3.48
C LYS A 42 1.53 14.04 -3.02
N ARG A 43 1.72 13.72 -1.74
CA ARG A 43 3.02 13.36 -1.16
C ARG A 43 3.57 12.05 -1.73
N LEU A 44 2.68 11.09 -1.98
CA LEU A 44 3.03 9.83 -2.65
C LEU A 44 3.53 10.10 -4.09
N ASN A 45 2.80 10.90 -4.86
CA ASN A 45 3.18 11.26 -6.24
C ASN A 45 4.50 12.06 -6.31
N GLU A 46 4.74 12.94 -5.33
CA GLU A 46 6.03 13.64 -5.19
C GLU A 46 7.20 12.66 -4.97
N GLN A 47 7.01 11.58 -4.19
CA GLN A 47 8.03 10.54 -3.99
C GLN A 47 8.26 9.72 -5.27
N VAL A 48 7.19 9.32 -5.95
CA VAL A 48 7.27 8.59 -7.22
C VAL A 48 8.08 9.37 -8.26
N ALA A 49 7.80 10.66 -8.43
CA ALA A 49 8.54 11.52 -9.36
C ALA A 49 10.03 11.63 -9.02
N ARG A 50 10.38 11.68 -7.74
CA ARG A 50 11.79 11.68 -7.29
C ARG A 50 12.50 10.36 -7.56
N ASN A 51 11.80 9.23 -7.40
CA ASN A 51 12.40 7.90 -7.49
C ASN A 51 12.57 7.40 -8.94
N ILE A 52 11.75 7.93 -9.87
CA ILE A 52 11.82 7.57 -11.30
C ILE A 52 12.90 8.40 -12.03
N SER A 53 13.37 9.48 -11.42
CA SER A 53 14.50 10.29 -11.93
C SER A 53 15.83 9.56 -11.80
#